data_AF-A0A356G5J6-F1
#
_entry.id   AF-A0A356G5J6-F1
#
_cell.length_a   1.000
_cell.length_b   1.000
_cell.length_c   1.000
_cell.angle_alpha   90.00
_cell.angle_beta   90.00
_cell.angle_gamma   90.00
#
_symmetry.space_group_name_H-M   'P 1'
#
loop_
_entity.id
_entity.type
_entity.pdbx_description
1 polymer ?
#
loop_
_entity_poly.entity_id
_entity_poly.type
_entity_poly.pdbx_seq_one_letter_code
_entity_poly.pdbx_strand_id
1 'polypeptide(L)'
;MALDTSGWTRADLVREAKLQTDAIQRLNVWLRIGYSLLALGFIVGYWGFYGGGGAGFGALGVALLAVGAAISVVLKVGTTNAKRNVRAILDAAGVDLDARGDGEGAKKGEGR
;
A
#
# COMPACT_ATOMS: atom_id res chain seq x y z
N MET A 1 -13.26 -6.79 -13.63
CA MET A 1 -12.97 -6.92 -15.08
C MET A 1 -11.62 -7.61 -15.17
N ALA A 2 -11.60 -8.88 -15.56
CA ALA A 2 -10.34 -9.55 -15.85
C ALA A 2 -9.89 -9.08 -17.24
N LEU A 3 -8.63 -8.67 -17.38
CA LEU A 3 -8.06 -8.38 -18.70
C LEU A 3 -7.92 -9.72 -19.43
N ASP A 4 -8.40 -9.79 -20.68
CA ASP A 4 -8.22 -10.98 -21.51
C ASP A 4 -6.77 -11.05 -21.99
N THR A 5 -5.96 -11.81 -21.26
CA THR A 5 -4.54 -12.03 -21.55
C THR A 5 -4.30 -13.29 -22.37
N SER A 6 -5.35 -13.95 -22.88
CA SER A 6 -5.24 -15.24 -23.59
C SER A 6 -4.38 -15.19 -24.86
N GLY A 7 -4.20 -14.01 -25.46
CA GLY A 7 -3.33 -13.79 -26.62
C GLY A 7 -1.97 -13.14 -26.33
N TRP A 8 -1.62 -12.89 -25.07
CA TRP A 8 -0.39 -12.17 -24.72
C TRP A 8 0.82 -13.09 -24.64
N THR A 9 1.97 -12.59 -25.10
CA THR A 9 3.23 -13.33 -24.93
C THR A 9 3.73 -13.22 -23.48
N ARG A 10 4.63 -14.13 -23.09
CA ARG A 10 5.33 -14.02 -21.79
C ARG A 10 6.01 -12.67 -21.60
N ALA A 11 6.56 -12.10 -22.67
CA ALA A 11 7.24 -10.79 -22.61
C ALA A 11 6.25 -9.65 -22.29
N ASP A 12 5.05 -9.71 -22.85
CA ASP A 12 3.98 -8.73 -22.59
C ASP A 12 3.50 -8.81 -21.13
N LEU A 13 3.28 -10.03 -20.63
CA LEU A 13 2.89 -10.26 -19.23
C LEU A 13 3.95 -9.72 -18.25
N VAL A 14 5.23 -10.01 -18.50
CA VAL A 14 6.33 -9.49 -17.66
C VAL A 14 6.43 -7.97 -17.73
N ARG A 15 6.24 -7.38 -18.92
CA ARG A 15 6.24 -5.92 -19.09
C ARG A 15 5.10 -5.26 -18.31
N GLU A 16 3.89 -5.81 -18.39
CA GLU A 16 2.73 -5.30 -17.67
C GLU A 16 2.91 -5.42 -16.15
N ALA A 17 3.39 -6.57 -15.66
CA ALA A 17 3.72 -6.77 -14.26
C ALA A 17 4.73 -5.73 -13.74
N LYS A 18 5.72 -5.34 -14.57
CA LYS A 18 6.69 -4.29 -14.24
C LYS A 18 6.03 -2.91 -14.16
N LEU A 19 5.17 -2.55 -15.12
CA LEU A 19 4.45 -1.27 -15.11
C LEU A 19 3.55 -1.15 -13.87
N GLN A 20 2.80 -2.20 -13.55
CA GLN A 20 1.97 -2.22 -12.34
C GLN A 20 2.80 -2.18 -11.06
N THR A 21 3.99 -2.80 -11.04
CA THR A 21 4.91 -2.71 -9.90
C THR A 21 5.41 -1.28 -9.68
N ASP A 22 5.76 -0.54 -10.74
CA ASP A 22 6.13 0.89 -10.63
C ASP A 22 4.96 1.72 -10.09
N ALA A 23 3.75 1.48 -10.60
CA ALA A 23 2.54 2.15 -10.09
C ALA A 23 2.31 1.85 -8.60
N ILE A 24 2.48 0.60 -8.15
CA ILE A 24 2.38 0.20 -6.75
C ILE A 24 3.42 0.93 -5.89
N GLN A 25 4.65 1.12 -6.35
CA GLN A 25 5.67 1.88 -5.62
C GLN A 25 5.23 3.33 -5.41
N ARG A 26 4.68 3.98 -6.43
CA ARG A 26 4.11 5.32 -6.31
C ARG A 26 2.95 5.36 -5.31
N LEU A 27 2.04 4.39 -5.35
CA LEU A 27 0.93 4.29 -4.39
C LEU A 27 1.42 4.15 -2.94
N ASN A 28 2.53 3.44 -2.70
CA ASN A 28 3.12 3.36 -1.36
C ASN A 28 3.65 4.71 -0.86
N VAL A 29 4.18 5.56 -1.75
CA VAL A 29 4.58 6.93 -1.39
C VAL A 29 3.35 7.75 -0.97
N TRP A 30 2.27 7.69 -1.75
CA TRP A 30 1.01 8.34 -1.39
C TRP A 30 0.41 7.80 -0.09
N LEU A 31 0.53 6.49 0.17
CA LEU A 31 0.07 5.88 1.41
C LEU A 31 0.82 6.43 2.62
N ARG A 32 2.13 6.70 2.49
CA ARG A 32 2.92 7.35 3.53
C ARG A 32 2.42 8.77 3.81
N ILE A 33 2.03 9.53 2.79
CA ILE A 33 1.44 10.85 2.96
C ILE A 33 0.13 10.75 3.77
N GLY A 34 -0.73 9.76 3.47
CA GLY A 34 -1.94 9.50 4.26
C GLY A 34 -1.63 9.21 5.74
N TYR A 35 -0.63 8.38 6.02
CA TYR A 35 -0.19 8.11 7.40
C TYR A 35 0.41 9.33 8.09
N SER A 36 1.14 10.18 7.37
CA SER A 36 1.64 11.44 7.92
C SER A 36 0.50 12.38 8.30
N LEU A 37 -0.57 12.46 7.49
CA LEU A 37 -1.76 13.23 7.83
C LEU A 37 -2.45 12.71 9.09
N LEU A 38 -2.50 11.38 9.28
CA LEU A 38 -3.00 10.80 10.52
C LEU A 38 -2.16 11.20 11.73
N ALA A 39 -0.83 11.11 11.62
CA ALA A 39 0.08 11.49 12.70
C ALA A 39 -0.05 12.99 13.04
N LEU A 40 -0.06 13.86 12.02
CA LEU A 40 -0.25 15.30 12.20
C LEU A 40 -1.63 15.61 12.79
N GLY A 41 -2.68 14.97 12.30
CA GLY A 41 -4.03 15.14 12.80
C GLY A 41 -4.15 14.75 14.28
N PHE A 42 -3.48 13.68 14.69
CA PHE A 42 -3.44 13.26 16.08
C PHE A 42 -2.70 14.27 16.97
N ILE A 43 -1.52 14.72 16.55
CA ILE A 43 -0.71 15.71 17.30
C ILE A 43 -1.46 17.04 17.43
N VAL A 44 -1.95 17.57 16.31
CA VAL A 44 -2.66 18.87 16.27
C VAL A 44 -4.00 18.79 17.01
N GLY A 45 -4.72 17.68 16.87
CA GLY A 45 -5.99 17.45 17.57
C GLY A 45 -5.80 17.35 19.08
N TYR A 46 -4.81 16.57 19.52
CA TYR A 46 -4.47 16.45 20.95
C TYR A 46 -4.06 17.80 21.53
N TRP A 47 -3.18 18.53 20.84
CA TRP A 47 -2.75 19.86 21.28
C TRP A 47 -3.92 20.86 21.33
N GLY A 48 -4.83 20.81 20.36
CA GLY A 48 -6.00 21.69 20.32
C GLY A 48 -6.99 21.45 21.46
N PHE A 49 -7.33 20.20 21.75
CA PHE A 49 -8.33 19.86 22.78
C PHE A 49 -7.77 19.76 24.21
N TYR A 50 -6.53 19.30 24.35
CA TYR A 50 -5.94 18.96 25.65
C TYR A 50 -4.64 19.71 25.96
N GLY A 51 -3.97 20.28 24.96
CA GLY A 51 -2.66 20.95 25.10
C GLY A 51 -2.70 22.48 25.10
N GLY A 52 -3.89 23.08 25.21
CA GLY A 52 -4.05 24.55 25.27
C GLY A 52 -3.99 25.29 23.92
N GLY A 53 -3.96 24.57 22.79
CA GLY A 53 -3.96 25.19 21.45
C GLY A 53 -5.31 25.82 21.06
N GLY A 54 -6.41 25.36 21.67
CA GLY A 54 -7.76 25.86 21.43
C GLY A 54 -8.56 25.02 20.42
N ALA A 55 -9.88 25.12 20.50
CA ALA A 55 -10.81 24.25 19.79
C ALA A 55 -10.68 24.28 18.26
N GLY A 56 -10.20 25.40 17.68
CA GLY A 56 -9.94 25.50 16.23
C GLY A 56 -8.87 24.51 15.75
N PHE A 57 -7.77 24.37 16.49
CA PHE A 57 -6.75 23.36 16.19
C PHE A 57 -7.25 21.94 16.47
N GLY A 58 -8.12 21.78 17.48
CA GLY A 58 -8.80 20.50 17.74
C GLY A 58 -9.61 20.04 16.51
N ALA A 59 -10.46 20.92 15.97
CA ALA A 59 -11.25 20.64 14.78
C ALA A 59 -10.38 20.39 13.53
N LEU A 60 -9.28 21.14 13.35
CA LEU A 60 -8.32 20.90 12.27
C LEU A 60 -7.69 19.50 12.38
N GLY A 61 -7.29 19.09 13.59
CA GLY A 61 -6.75 17.76 13.83
C GLY A 61 -7.72 16.64 13.46
N VAL A 62 -9.00 16.79 13.82
CA VAL A 62 -10.07 15.85 13.43
C VAL A 62 -10.24 15.79 11.91
N ALA A 63 -10.21 16.94 11.22
CA ALA A 63 -10.31 16.97 9.76
C ALA A 63 -9.12 16.26 9.09
N LEU A 64 -7.90 16.48 9.57
CA LEU A 64 -6.70 15.80 9.09
C LEU A 64 -6.76 14.28 9.33
N LEU A 65 -7.25 13.85 10.50
CA LEU A 65 -7.47 12.43 10.80
C LEU A 65 -8.49 11.80 9.84
N ALA A 66 -9.63 12.45 9.60
CA ALA A 66 -10.66 11.94 8.71
C ALA A 66 -10.16 11.79 7.27
N VAL A 67 -9.49 12.83 6.74
CA VAL A 67 -8.93 12.81 5.38
C VAL A 67 -7.80 11.79 5.27
N GLY A 68 -6.87 11.79 6.23
CA GLY A 68 -5.76 10.83 6.29
C GLY A 68 -6.25 9.38 6.33
N ALA A 69 -7.25 9.09 7.17
CA ALA A 69 -7.85 7.77 7.27
C ALA A 69 -8.50 7.32 5.96
N ALA A 70 -9.31 8.18 5.35
CA ALA A 70 -9.97 7.88 4.08
C ALA A 70 -8.96 7.58 2.96
N ILE A 71 -7.96 8.44 2.79
CA ILE A 71 -6.88 8.26 1.81
C ILE A 71 -6.13 6.95 2.07
N SER A 72 -5.71 6.73 3.33
CA SER A 72 -4.94 5.54 3.69
C SER A 72 -5.71 4.25 3.45
N VAL A 73 -7.01 4.19 3.76
CA VAL A 73 -7.84 3.00 3.51
C VAL A 73 -7.94 2.71 2.02
N VAL A 74 -8.32 3.71 1.21
CA VAL A 74 -8.47 3.54 -0.25
C VAL A 74 -7.16 3.08 -0.89
N LEU A 75 -6.05 3.74 -0.56
CA LEU A 75 -4.74 3.41 -1.12
C LEU A 75 -4.23 2.05 -0.63
N LYS A 76 -4.48 1.69 0.64
CA LYS A 76 -4.09 0.38 1.18
C LYS A 76 -4.83 -0.76 0.49
N VAL A 77 -6.14 -0.63 0.30
CA VAL A 77 -6.95 -1.60 -0.42
C VAL A 77 -6.50 -1.69 -1.88
N GLY A 78 -6.35 -0.56 -2.57
CA GLY A 78 -5.88 -0.51 -3.96
C GLY A 78 -4.51 -1.16 -4.14
N THR A 79 -3.55 -0.83 -3.26
CA THR A 79 -2.20 -1.41 -3.29
C THR A 79 -2.20 -2.92 -3.06
N THR A 80 -3.05 -3.41 -2.15
CA THR A 80 -3.17 -4.85 -1.85
C THR A 80 -3.75 -5.60 -3.05
N ASN A 81 -4.79 -5.04 -3.68
CA ASN A 81 -5.41 -5.63 -4.86
C ASN A 81 -4.47 -5.59 -6.08
N ALA A 82 -3.76 -4.48 -6.29
CA ALA A 82 -2.78 -4.37 -7.37
C ALA A 82 -1.65 -5.40 -7.21
N LYS A 83 -1.14 -5.62 -5.99
CA LYS A 83 -0.13 -6.67 -5.72
C LYS A 83 -0.66 -8.07 -6.05
N ARG A 84 -1.92 -8.37 -5.73
CA ARG A 84 -2.55 -9.66 -6.08
C ARG A 84 -2.68 -9.81 -7.60
N ASN A 85 -3.02 -8.74 -8.31
CA ASN A 85 -3.09 -8.75 -9.77
C ASN A 85 -1.72 -9.00 -10.42
N VAL A 86 -0.67 -8.35 -9.94
CA VAL A 86 0.70 -8.58 -10.40
C VAL A 86 1.13 -10.03 -10.20
N ARG A 87 0.80 -10.64 -9.04
CA ARG A 87 1.07 -12.08 -8.80
C ARG A 87 0.39 -12.96 -9.84
N ALA A 88 -0.90 -12.76 -10.07
CA ALA A 88 -1.64 -13.53 -11.06
C ALA A 88 -1.07 -13.40 -12.50
N ILE A 89 -0.59 -12.21 -12.87
CA ILE A 89 0.08 -11.99 -14.18
C ILE A 89 1.41 -12.74 -14.25
N LEU A 90 2.19 -12.72 -13.17
CA LEU A 90 3.48 -13.41 -13.10
C LEU A 90 3.32 -14.93 -13.09
N ASP A 91 2.32 -15.45 -12.38
CA ASP A 91 1.97 -16.87 -12.40
C ASP A 91 1.58 -17.32 -13.82
N ALA A 92 0.77 -16.51 -14.53
CA ALA A 92 0.43 -16.76 -15.93
C ALA A 92 1.64 -16.70 -16.88
N ALA A 93 2.70 -15.97 -16.51
CA ALA A 93 3.98 -15.93 -17.22
C ALA A 93 4.91 -17.10 -16.86
N GLY A 94 4.46 -18.05 -16.02
CA GLY A 94 5.25 -19.18 -15.53
C GLY A 94 6.33 -18.77 -14.53
N VAL A 95 6.15 -17.67 -13.81
CA VAL A 95 7.05 -17.22 -12.75
C VAL A 95 6.42 -17.59 -11.40
N ASP A 96 6.96 -18.62 -10.76
CA ASP A 96 6.57 -19.00 -9.40
C ASP A 96 7.18 -18.01 -8.38
N LEU A 97 6.31 -17.26 -7.71
CA LEU A 97 6.69 -16.31 -6.66
C LEU A 97 6.70 -16.92 -5.26
N ASP A 98 6.01 -18.04 -5.07
CA ASP A 98 5.87 -18.70 -3.78
C ASP A 98 7.13 -19.52 -3.47
N ALA A 99 7.74 -20.17 -4.46
CA ALA A 99 9.03 -20.86 -4.32
C ALA A 99 10.19 -19.98 -3.80
N ARG A 100 10.08 -18.64 -3.91
CA ARG A 100 11.06 -17.70 -3.34
C ARG A 100 10.76 -17.29 -1.89
N GLY A 101 9.52 -17.41 -1.42
CA GLY A 101 9.13 -17.03 -0.06
C GLY A 101 9.59 -18.05 1.00
N ASP A 102 9.69 -19.31 0.62
CA ASP A 102 9.96 -20.44 1.52
C ASP A 102 11.41 -20.44 2.05
N GLY A 103 12.34 -19.90 1.26
CA GLY A 103 13.76 -19.84 1.61
C GLY A 103 14.09 -18.80 2.70
N GLU A 104 13.26 -17.78 2.88
CA GLU A 104 13.46 -16.74 3.90
C GLU A 104 12.90 -17.14 5.28
N GLY A 105 11.86 -17.99 5.30
CA GLY A 105 11.30 -18.56 6.53
C GLY A 105 12.18 -19.65 7.15
N ALA A 106 12.87 -20.45 6.31
CA ALA A 106 13.72 -21.55 6.78
C ALA A 106 14.99 -21.08 7.51
N LYS A 107 15.57 -19.91 7.16
CA LYS A 107 16.80 -19.42 7.80
C LYS A 107 16.60 -18.71 9.14
N LYS A 108 15.36 -18.42 9.55
CA LYS A 108 15.08 -17.74 10.83
C LYS A 108 14.85 -18.72 12.00
N GLY A 109 14.90 -20.03 11.74
CA GLY A 109 14.72 -21.09 12.74
C GLY A 109 15.99 -21.73 13.29
N GLU A 110 17.16 -21.52 12.66
CA GLU A 110 18.45 -22.03 13.12
C GLU A 110 19.27 -20.89 13.75
N GLY A 111 18.88 -20.51 14.95
CA GLY A 111 19.56 -19.50 15.75
C GLY A 111 18.95 -19.45 17.14
N ARG A 112 18.80 -20.62 17.75
CA ARG A 112 18.55 -20.78 19.18
C ARG A 112 19.87 -21.08 19.85
#